data_AF-A0A375C434-F1
#
_entry.id   AF-A0A375C434-F1
#
_cell.length_a   1.000
_cell.length_b   1.000
_cell.length_c   1.000
_cell.angle_alpha   90.00
_cell.angle_beta   90.00
_cell.angle_gamma   90.00
#
_symmetry.space_group_name_H-M   'P 1'
#
loop_
_entity.id
_entity.type
_entity.pdbx_description
1 polymer ?
#
loop_
_entity_poly.entity_id
_entity_poly.type
_entity_poly.pdbx_seq_one_letter_code
_entity_poly.pdbx_strand_id
1 'polypeptide(L)'
;MAETSSLPAGGATARIAASLAARSGFDAAAKLRLMADGRQVGWLPRTHAGILRDIDIGLGAVLGPEHALGDGSVAVALLPGRDDFDARSAALQALARQLADAGHVRGWRDELFAVTAALDAPAVAVVERAAARFLGLLTFASHMNGIVDGAAGDPPALWISRRSPAKAVDPGMWDNLVAGGMPHGSDPLATLVRECEEESGIPPELARGVQAHGMIEVLRDLPEGVQWEQVYVYDLLLPPDFIPHNQDGEVSEHRRVEVAPLLAIMSAGAMTVDATLVTLDALGRRGWLEAGDHG
;
A
#
# COMPACT_ATOMS: atom_id res chain seq x y z
N MET A 1 19.09 44.90 -10.10
CA MET A 1 18.50 44.18 -8.95
C MET A 1 17.23 43.55 -9.45
N ALA A 2 17.25 42.25 -9.70
CA ALA A 2 16.11 41.51 -10.21
C ALA A 2 15.20 41.14 -9.03
N GLU A 3 13.97 41.63 -9.07
CA GLU A 3 12.88 41.20 -8.21
C GLU A 3 12.64 39.71 -8.43
N THR A 4 12.91 38.91 -7.41
CA THR A 4 12.39 37.55 -7.30
C THR A 4 11.02 37.65 -6.64
N SER A 5 10.00 37.70 -7.50
CA SER A 5 8.60 37.51 -7.14
C SER A 5 8.46 36.18 -6.41
N SER A 6 8.23 36.24 -5.10
CA SER A 6 7.86 35.07 -4.31
C SER A 6 6.37 34.81 -4.51
N LEU A 7 6.06 33.68 -5.14
CA LEU A 7 4.70 33.13 -5.20
C LEU A 7 4.21 32.88 -3.75
N PRO A 8 2.91 33.05 -3.45
CA PRO A 8 2.42 32.85 -2.09
C PRO A 8 2.61 31.39 -1.68
N ALA A 9 3.25 31.17 -0.54
CA ALA A 9 3.42 29.86 0.06
C ALA A 9 2.04 29.29 0.42
N GLY A 10 1.56 28.30 -0.33
CA GLY A 10 0.37 27.54 0.07
C GLY A 10 0.61 26.86 1.42
N GLY A 11 -0.42 26.84 2.29
CA GLY A 11 -0.38 26.19 3.61
C GLY A 11 0.03 24.72 3.54
N ALA A 12 0.29 24.09 4.70
CA ALA A 12 0.84 22.73 4.75
C ALA A 12 0.02 21.73 3.91
N THR A 13 -1.30 21.83 3.94
CA THR A 13 -2.22 21.00 3.15
C THR A 13 -1.97 21.10 1.64
N ALA A 14 -1.72 22.30 1.11
CA ALA A 14 -1.45 22.48 -0.33
C ALA A 14 -0.12 21.83 -0.74
N ARG A 15 0.90 21.89 0.13
CA ARG A 15 2.20 21.24 -0.10
C ARG A 15 2.07 19.72 -0.05
N ILE A 16 1.30 19.19 0.90
CA ILE A 16 1.02 17.75 0.98
C ILE A 16 0.26 17.28 -0.27
N ALA A 17 -0.77 18.02 -0.70
CA ALA A 17 -1.51 17.70 -1.92
C ALA A 17 -0.60 17.68 -3.17
N ALA A 18 0.30 18.66 -3.30
CA ALA A 18 1.29 18.68 -4.39
C ALA A 18 2.26 17.49 -4.32
N SER A 19 2.74 17.14 -3.11
CA SER A 19 3.59 15.97 -2.87
C SER A 19 2.90 14.66 -3.22
N LEU A 20 1.62 14.51 -2.86
CA LEU A 20 0.81 13.33 -3.22
C LEU A 20 0.59 13.27 -4.73
N ALA A 21 0.21 14.37 -5.38
CA ALA A 21 -0.01 14.42 -6.82
C ALA A 21 1.25 14.02 -7.61
N ALA A 22 2.43 14.47 -7.15
CA ALA A 22 3.71 14.10 -7.78
C ALA A 22 4.08 12.61 -7.62
N ARG A 23 3.58 11.94 -6.58
CA ARG A 23 3.94 10.55 -6.23
C ARG A 23 2.84 9.52 -6.51
N SER A 24 1.67 9.97 -6.96
CA SER A 24 0.48 9.12 -7.17
C SER A 24 -0.02 9.13 -8.61
N GLY A 25 0.83 9.51 -9.57
CA GLY A 25 0.47 9.49 -10.99
C GLY A 25 0.13 8.08 -11.46
N PHE A 26 -0.90 7.97 -12.31
CA PHE A 26 -1.32 6.71 -12.92
C PHE A 26 -1.74 6.96 -14.38
N ASP A 27 -1.05 6.33 -15.33
CA ASP A 27 -1.43 6.36 -16.74
C ASP A 27 -2.16 5.07 -17.13
N ALA A 28 -3.49 5.12 -17.17
CA ALA A 28 -4.35 4.01 -17.56
C ALA A 28 -4.16 3.58 -19.02
N ALA A 29 -3.79 4.49 -19.94
CA ALA A 29 -3.62 4.16 -21.35
C ALA A 29 -2.38 3.29 -21.60
N ALA A 30 -1.36 3.43 -20.74
CA ALA A 30 -0.17 2.59 -20.73
C ALA A 30 -0.39 1.20 -20.09
N LYS A 31 -1.60 0.89 -19.60
CA LYS A 31 -1.93 -0.38 -18.96
C LYS A 31 -2.92 -1.22 -19.78
N LEU A 32 -2.93 -2.51 -19.49
CA LEU A 32 -3.96 -3.46 -19.86
C LEU A 32 -4.77 -3.81 -18.61
N ARG A 33 -6.08 -4.02 -18.76
CA ARG A 33 -6.88 -4.64 -17.70
C ARG A 33 -6.53 -6.13 -17.65
N LEU A 34 -5.94 -6.55 -16.54
CA LEU A 34 -5.64 -7.96 -16.31
C LEU A 34 -6.90 -8.63 -15.79
N MET A 35 -7.40 -9.60 -16.54
CA MET A 35 -8.67 -10.27 -16.28
C MET A 35 -8.45 -11.70 -15.83
N ALA A 36 -9.24 -12.17 -14.88
CA ALA A 36 -9.37 -13.59 -14.55
C ALA A 36 -10.85 -13.89 -14.24
N ASP A 37 -11.38 -15.00 -14.75
CA ASP A 37 -12.81 -15.35 -14.69
C ASP A 37 -13.76 -14.21 -15.07
N GLY A 38 -13.40 -13.46 -16.12
CA GLY A 38 -14.21 -12.35 -16.62
C GLY A 38 -14.23 -11.10 -15.72
N ARG A 39 -13.48 -11.08 -14.62
CA ARG A 39 -13.35 -9.92 -13.71
C ARG A 39 -11.95 -9.33 -13.78
N GLN A 40 -11.85 -8.02 -13.60
CA GLN A 40 -10.55 -7.36 -13.50
C GLN A 40 -9.92 -7.68 -12.15
N VAL A 41 -8.68 -8.17 -12.18
CA VAL A 41 -7.86 -8.48 -11.00
C VAL A 41 -6.60 -7.64 -10.94
N GLY A 42 -6.27 -6.89 -12.00
CA GLY A 42 -5.11 -6.01 -12.01
C GLY A 42 -5.08 -4.97 -13.14
N TRP A 43 -4.08 -4.11 -13.07
CA TRP A 43 -3.65 -3.16 -14.12
C TRP A 43 -2.23 -3.51 -14.55
N LEU A 44 -2.11 -4.28 -15.63
CA LEU A 44 -0.81 -4.77 -16.11
C LEU A 44 -0.14 -3.73 -17.02
N PRO A 45 1.09 -3.26 -16.72
CA PRO A 45 1.85 -2.43 -17.65
C PRO A 45 2.03 -3.11 -19.00
N ARG A 46 1.83 -2.38 -20.10
CA ARG A 46 2.05 -2.91 -21.46
C ARG A 46 3.48 -3.42 -21.67
N THR A 47 4.46 -2.79 -21.02
CA THR A 47 5.86 -3.24 -20.99
C THR A 47 6.02 -4.60 -20.31
N HIS A 48 5.35 -4.82 -19.18
CA HIS A 48 5.37 -6.09 -18.47
C HIS A 48 4.61 -7.18 -19.23
N ALA A 49 3.54 -6.82 -19.95
CA ALA A 49 2.84 -7.75 -20.83
C ALA A 49 3.75 -8.31 -21.94
N GLY A 50 4.71 -7.52 -22.45
CA GLY A 50 5.74 -8.01 -23.37
C GLY A 50 6.60 -9.10 -22.73
N ILE A 51 7.12 -8.83 -21.53
CA ILE A 51 7.93 -9.79 -20.76
C ILE A 51 7.17 -11.09 -20.51
N LEU A 52 5.90 -11.00 -20.10
CA LEU A 52 5.06 -12.17 -19.83
C LEU A 52 4.76 -13.01 -21.08
N ARG A 53 4.79 -12.42 -22.28
CA ARG A 53 4.59 -13.17 -23.54
C ARG A 53 5.84 -13.94 -23.97
N ASP A 54 7.01 -13.45 -23.57
CA ASP A 54 8.30 -14.09 -23.88
C ASP A 54 8.67 -15.19 -22.88
N ILE A 55 7.97 -15.25 -21.73
CA ILE A 55 8.17 -16.26 -20.70
C ILE A 55 7.40 -17.54 -21.06
N ASP A 56 8.13 -18.65 -21.14
CA ASP A 56 7.56 -20.00 -21.22
C ASP A 56 7.63 -20.70 -19.86
N ILE A 57 6.47 -20.84 -19.21
CA ILE A 57 6.33 -21.61 -17.97
C ILE A 57 6.01 -23.08 -18.21
N GLY A 58 6.08 -23.58 -19.45
CA GLY A 58 5.77 -24.96 -19.82
C GLY A 58 4.28 -25.32 -19.68
N LEU A 59 3.43 -24.31 -19.50
CA LEU A 59 2.02 -24.44 -19.12
C LEU A 59 1.09 -23.68 -20.08
N GLY A 60 1.58 -23.37 -21.27
CA GLY A 60 0.87 -22.55 -22.27
C GLY A 60 1.10 -21.05 -22.07
N ALA A 61 0.33 -20.25 -22.80
CA ALA A 61 0.47 -18.80 -22.77
C ALA A 61 0.08 -18.22 -21.41
N VAL A 62 0.90 -17.32 -20.86
CA VAL A 62 0.60 -16.58 -19.62
C VAL A 62 -0.53 -15.58 -19.82
N LEU A 63 -0.60 -14.96 -21.00
CA LEU A 63 -1.60 -13.97 -21.34
C LEU A 63 -2.40 -14.40 -22.59
N GLY A 64 -3.71 -14.18 -22.53
CA GLY A 64 -4.60 -14.30 -23.70
C GLY A 64 -4.43 -13.15 -24.69
N PRO A 65 -5.18 -13.20 -25.81
CA PRO A 65 -5.19 -12.10 -26.78
C PRO A 65 -5.75 -10.81 -26.16
N GLU A 66 -5.35 -9.67 -26.73
CA GLU A 66 -5.87 -8.35 -26.36
C GLU A 66 -7.31 -8.18 -26.90
N HIS A 67 -8.20 -7.69 -26.04
CA HIS A 67 -9.60 -7.42 -26.38
C HIS A 67 -9.92 -5.96 -26.05
N ALA A 68 -10.39 -5.19 -27.02
CA ALA A 68 -10.86 -3.83 -26.79
C ALA A 68 -12.17 -3.85 -26.00
N LEU A 69 -12.29 -2.97 -25.00
CA LEU A 69 -13.49 -2.76 -24.20
C LEU A 69 -14.25 -1.52 -24.67
N GLY A 70 -15.52 -1.41 -24.27
CA GLY A 70 -16.41 -0.32 -24.69
C GLY A 70 -15.99 1.07 -24.20
N ASP A 71 -15.11 1.15 -23.20
CA ASP A 71 -14.54 2.40 -22.67
C ASP A 71 -13.19 2.78 -23.30
N GLY A 72 -12.78 2.07 -24.36
CA GLY A 72 -11.51 2.28 -25.06
C GLY A 72 -10.29 1.66 -24.38
N SER A 73 -10.44 1.06 -23.19
CA SER A 73 -9.37 0.27 -22.57
C SER A 73 -9.22 -1.11 -23.24
N VAL A 74 -8.11 -1.79 -22.95
CA VAL A 74 -7.80 -3.11 -23.52
C VAL A 74 -7.63 -4.12 -22.39
N ALA A 75 -8.29 -5.27 -22.51
CA ALA A 75 -8.22 -6.37 -21.57
C ALA A 75 -7.39 -7.55 -22.10
N VAL A 76 -6.72 -8.25 -21.19
CA VAL A 76 -6.06 -9.54 -21.44
C VAL A 76 -6.42 -10.53 -20.34
N ALA A 77 -6.67 -11.78 -20.71
CA ALA A 77 -6.90 -12.85 -19.74
C ALA A 77 -5.56 -13.34 -19.16
N LEU A 78 -5.48 -13.46 -17.84
CA LEU A 78 -4.39 -14.12 -17.12
C LEU A 78 -4.62 -15.63 -17.15
N LEU A 79 -3.62 -16.38 -17.62
CA LEU A 79 -3.66 -17.85 -17.70
C LEU A 79 -4.92 -18.38 -18.40
N PRO A 80 -5.20 -17.98 -19.66
CA PRO A 80 -6.42 -18.34 -20.37
C PRO A 80 -6.60 -19.86 -20.47
N GLY A 81 -7.83 -20.34 -20.26
CA GLY A 81 -8.18 -21.76 -20.35
C GLY A 81 -7.75 -22.62 -19.16
N ARG A 82 -7.25 -22.00 -18.09
CA ARG A 82 -7.05 -22.64 -16.78
C ARG A 82 -8.09 -22.09 -15.84
N ASP A 83 -9.01 -22.91 -15.37
CA ASP A 83 -10.13 -22.47 -14.51
C ASP A 83 -10.08 -23.11 -13.10
N ASP A 84 -9.01 -23.84 -12.82
CA ASP A 84 -8.76 -24.49 -11.53
C ASP A 84 -7.82 -23.63 -10.67
N PHE A 85 -8.21 -23.41 -9.41
CA PHE A 85 -7.49 -22.56 -8.45
C PHE A 85 -6.05 -23.05 -8.20
N ASP A 86 -5.87 -24.35 -7.97
CA ASP A 86 -4.56 -24.94 -7.67
C ASP A 86 -3.65 -24.89 -8.90
N ALA A 87 -4.20 -25.19 -10.08
CA ALA A 87 -3.48 -25.13 -11.34
C ALA A 87 -3.05 -23.69 -11.70
N ARG A 88 -3.91 -22.69 -11.45
CA ARG A 88 -3.55 -21.28 -11.62
C ARG A 88 -2.48 -20.86 -10.63
N SER A 89 -2.64 -21.22 -9.35
CA SER A 89 -1.70 -20.87 -8.29
C SER A 89 -0.31 -21.47 -8.55
N ALA A 90 -0.23 -22.74 -8.97
CA ALA A 90 1.02 -23.38 -9.35
C ALA A 90 1.69 -22.70 -10.55
N ALA A 91 0.90 -22.32 -11.57
CA ALA A 91 1.42 -21.61 -12.74
C ALA A 91 1.93 -20.20 -12.38
N LEU A 92 1.21 -19.45 -11.54
CA LEU A 92 1.64 -18.15 -11.04
C LEU A 92 2.88 -18.26 -10.16
N GLN A 93 3.01 -19.33 -9.38
CA GLN A 93 4.20 -19.58 -8.58
C GLN A 93 5.43 -19.86 -9.45
N ALA A 94 5.27 -20.66 -10.51
CA ALA A 94 6.33 -20.91 -11.49
C ALA A 94 6.73 -19.61 -12.21
N LEU A 95 5.74 -18.82 -12.62
CA LEU A 95 5.95 -17.52 -13.23
C LEU A 95 6.70 -16.56 -12.29
N ALA A 96 6.26 -16.43 -11.04
CA ALA A 96 6.89 -15.55 -10.06
C ALA A 96 8.36 -15.90 -9.81
N ARG A 97 8.70 -17.21 -9.78
CA ARG A 97 10.09 -17.67 -9.69
C ARG A 97 10.91 -17.28 -10.91
N GLN A 98 10.41 -17.50 -12.13
CA GLN A 98 11.13 -17.10 -13.34
C GLN A 98 11.32 -15.57 -13.42
N LEU A 99 10.31 -14.79 -13.03
CA LEU A 99 10.42 -13.34 -12.94
C LEU A 99 11.46 -12.90 -11.89
N ALA A 100 11.56 -13.60 -10.77
CA ALA A 100 12.56 -13.33 -9.74
C ALA A 100 13.98 -13.68 -10.24
N ASP A 101 14.15 -14.84 -10.88
CA ASP A 101 15.43 -15.26 -11.47
C ASP A 101 15.90 -14.29 -12.57
N ALA A 102 14.96 -13.72 -13.34
CA ALA A 102 15.23 -12.69 -14.32
C ALA A 102 15.43 -11.27 -13.72
N GLY A 103 15.26 -11.11 -12.41
CA GLY A 103 15.45 -9.85 -11.69
C GLY A 103 14.31 -8.83 -11.80
N HIS A 104 13.17 -9.23 -12.38
CA HIS A 104 11.96 -8.41 -12.49
C HIS A 104 11.15 -8.34 -11.19
N VAL A 105 11.18 -9.42 -10.40
CA VAL A 105 10.53 -9.49 -9.07
C VAL A 105 11.60 -9.54 -7.99
N ARG A 106 11.40 -8.78 -6.90
CA ARG A 106 12.37 -8.64 -5.79
C ARG A 106 11.64 -8.59 -4.46
N GLY A 107 12.36 -8.90 -3.38
CA GLY A 107 11.79 -8.86 -2.02
C GLY A 107 10.82 -10.02 -1.77
N TRP A 108 11.23 -11.23 -2.16
CA TRP A 108 10.54 -12.48 -1.89
C TRP A 108 10.32 -12.67 -0.38
N ARG A 109 9.12 -13.09 0.03
CA ARG A 109 8.74 -13.20 1.45
C ARG A 109 8.13 -14.54 1.84
N ASP A 110 7.94 -15.46 0.90
CA ASP A 110 7.18 -16.70 1.13
C ASP A 110 5.77 -16.42 1.67
N GLU A 111 5.16 -15.34 1.17
CA GLU A 111 3.87 -14.83 1.58
C GLU A 111 2.95 -14.75 0.35
N LEU A 112 1.83 -15.46 0.41
CA LEU A 112 0.91 -15.59 -0.72
C LEU A 112 -0.19 -14.53 -0.65
N PHE A 113 -0.33 -13.75 -1.70
CA PHE A 113 -1.44 -12.80 -1.90
C PHE A 113 -2.52 -13.40 -2.80
N ALA A 114 -3.76 -12.99 -2.58
CA ALA A 114 -4.90 -13.41 -3.39
C ALA A 114 -4.86 -12.73 -4.77
N VAL A 115 -5.13 -13.49 -5.82
CA VAL A 115 -5.56 -12.94 -7.11
C VAL A 115 -7.07 -12.86 -7.07
N THR A 116 -7.62 -11.67 -6.91
CA THR A 116 -9.06 -11.44 -6.78
C THR A 116 -9.46 -10.08 -7.33
N ALA A 117 -10.76 -9.90 -7.57
CA ALA A 117 -11.33 -8.65 -8.04
C ALA A 117 -11.83 -7.73 -6.91
N ALA A 118 -11.98 -8.24 -5.69
CA ALA A 118 -12.41 -7.53 -4.49
C ALA A 118 -12.13 -8.37 -3.24
N LEU A 119 -12.11 -7.76 -2.05
CA LEU A 119 -11.85 -8.47 -0.79
C LEU A 119 -12.91 -9.57 -0.53
N ASP A 120 -14.18 -9.28 -0.81
CA ASP A 120 -15.31 -10.18 -0.62
C ASP A 120 -15.54 -11.14 -1.80
N ALA A 121 -14.74 -11.02 -2.86
CA ALA A 121 -14.78 -11.93 -3.99
C ALA A 121 -13.88 -13.15 -3.76
N PRO A 122 -14.32 -14.36 -4.15
CA PRO A 122 -13.45 -15.53 -4.11
C PRO A 122 -12.17 -15.30 -4.89
N ALA A 123 -11.03 -15.64 -4.28
CA ALA A 123 -9.75 -15.64 -4.97
C ALA A 123 -9.76 -16.71 -6.06
N VAL A 124 -9.27 -16.35 -7.24
CA VAL A 124 -9.18 -17.25 -8.40
C VAL A 124 -7.83 -17.97 -8.48
N ALA A 125 -6.84 -17.48 -7.73
CA ALA A 125 -5.52 -18.06 -7.53
C ALA A 125 -4.83 -17.35 -6.36
N VAL A 126 -3.64 -17.82 -6.01
CA VAL A 126 -2.68 -17.10 -5.17
C VAL A 126 -1.34 -16.94 -5.87
N VAL A 127 -0.57 -15.94 -5.47
CA VAL A 127 0.78 -15.67 -5.98
C VAL A 127 1.66 -15.10 -4.88
N GLU A 128 2.96 -15.33 -4.94
CA GLU A 128 3.94 -14.66 -4.10
C GLU A 128 3.75 -13.12 -4.13
N ARG A 129 3.68 -12.52 -2.94
CA ARG A 129 3.47 -11.07 -2.71
C ARG A 129 4.41 -10.21 -3.54
N ALA A 130 5.68 -10.60 -3.64
CA ALA A 130 6.68 -9.87 -4.41
C ALA A 130 6.29 -9.65 -5.89
N ALA A 131 5.48 -10.54 -6.47
CA ALA A 131 5.04 -10.44 -7.87
C ALA A 131 3.79 -9.56 -8.06
N ALA A 132 3.09 -9.18 -6.97
CA ALA A 132 1.81 -8.49 -7.07
C ALA A 132 1.90 -7.15 -7.82
N ARG A 133 2.89 -6.31 -7.49
CA ARG A 133 3.10 -5.01 -8.16
C ARG A 133 3.51 -5.18 -9.62
N PHE A 134 4.35 -6.18 -9.92
CA PHE A 134 4.76 -6.47 -11.30
C PHE A 134 3.55 -6.82 -12.18
N LEU A 135 2.65 -7.65 -11.67
CA LEU A 135 1.40 -8.02 -12.33
C LEU A 135 0.32 -6.93 -12.23
N GLY A 136 0.55 -5.91 -11.39
CA GLY A 136 -0.39 -4.82 -11.09
C GLY A 136 -1.67 -5.30 -10.43
N LEU A 137 -1.60 -6.37 -9.63
CA LEU A 137 -2.76 -6.96 -8.97
C LEU A 137 -3.37 -6.01 -7.94
N LEU A 138 -4.68 -6.13 -7.75
CA LEU A 138 -5.35 -5.58 -6.58
C LEU A 138 -4.81 -6.27 -5.31
N THR A 139 -4.26 -5.48 -4.40
CA THR A 139 -3.80 -5.92 -3.07
C THR A 139 -4.62 -5.27 -1.96
N PHE A 140 -4.48 -5.80 -0.75
CA PHE A 140 -5.13 -5.26 0.43
C PHE A 140 -4.09 -5.07 1.54
N ALA A 141 -4.25 -4.02 2.31
CA ALA A 141 -3.39 -3.71 3.46
C ALA A 141 -4.22 -3.13 4.61
N SER A 142 -3.71 -3.23 5.82
CA SER A 142 -4.30 -2.59 7.01
C SER A 142 -3.30 -1.63 7.62
N HIS A 143 -3.74 -0.39 7.85
CA HIS A 143 -2.91 0.68 8.37
C HIS A 143 -3.57 1.30 9.59
N MET A 144 -2.80 1.58 10.64
CA MET A 144 -3.31 2.13 11.89
C MET A 144 -2.54 3.36 12.36
N ASN A 145 -3.27 4.45 12.60
CA ASN A 145 -2.76 5.62 13.31
C ASN A 145 -2.68 5.32 14.81
N GLY A 146 -1.47 5.38 15.41
CA GLY A 146 -1.29 5.32 16.86
C GLY A 146 -1.41 6.70 17.48
N ILE A 147 -2.55 7.02 18.08
CA ILE A 147 -2.90 8.38 18.49
C ILE A 147 -2.69 8.53 20.00
N VAL A 148 -1.99 9.58 20.42
CA VAL A 148 -1.95 10.01 21.81
C VAL A 148 -2.76 11.29 21.92
N ASP A 149 -3.98 11.16 22.45
CA ASP A 149 -4.83 12.31 22.72
C ASP A 149 -4.18 13.19 23.79
N GLY A 150 -4.21 14.50 23.57
CA GLY A 150 -3.69 15.49 24.50
C GLY A 150 -4.45 15.48 25.81
N ALA A 151 -3.92 14.82 26.84
CA ALA A 151 -4.45 14.92 28.19
C ALA A 151 -3.97 16.24 28.84
N ALA A 152 -4.83 16.87 29.64
CA ALA A 152 -4.46 17.96 30.56
C ALA A 152 -3.65 19.14 29.97
N GLY A 153 -3.87 19.50 28.70
CA GLY A 153 -3.24 20.67 28.07
C GLY A 153 -2.05 20.38 27.16
N ASP A 154 -1.65 19.10 27.02
CA ASP A 154 -0.64 18.70 26.04
C ASP A 154 -1.22 18.69 24.60
N PRO A 155 -0.42 19.02 23.57
CA PRO A 155 -0.87 18.93 22.19
C PRO A 155 -1.08 17.46 21.77
N PRO A 156 -2.05 17.17 20.89
CA PRO A 156 -2.22 15.84 20.33
C PRO A 156 -1.00 15.43 19.50
N ALA A 157 -0.67 14.14 19.55
CA ALA A 157 0.44 13.57 18.82
C ALA A 157 0.09 12.22 18.22
N LEU A 158 0.85 11.82 17.20
CA LEU A 158 0.78 10.49 16.61
C LEU A 158 2.13 9.81 16.76
N TRP A 159 2.11 8.51 17.03
CA TRP A 159 3.23 7.64 16.80
C TRP A 159 3.29 7.26 15.31
N ILE A 160 4.48 7.40 14.73
CA ILE A 160 4.80 6.97 13.37
C ILE A 160 6.04 6.07 13.42
N SER A 161 6.16 5.20 12.42
CA SER A 161 7.26 4.23 12.33
C SER A 161 8.12 4.53 11.13
N ARG A 162 9.43 4.33 11.26
CA ARG A 162 10.38 4.44 10.17
C ARG A 162 10.72 3.06 9.64
N ARG A 163 10.34 2.80 8.40
CA ARG A 163 10.57 1.51 7.72
C ARG A 163 12.05 1.15 7.76
N SER A 164 12.37 -0.11 8.08
CA SER A 164 13.75 -0.61 8.06
C SER A 164 14.42 -0.36 6.71
N PRO A 165 15.72 0.01 6.66
CA PRO A 165 16.48 0.13 5.41
C PRO A 165 16.51 -1.18 4.60
N ALA A 166 16.23 -2.32 5.22
CA ALA A 166 16.18 -3.63 4.57
C ALA A 166 14.84 -3.92 3.87
N LYS A 167 13.79 -3.10 4.07
CA LYS A 167 12.49 -3.31 3.41
C LYS A 167 12.65 -3.15 1.89
N ALA A 168 12.08 -4.09 1.13
CA ALA A 168 12.10 -4.03 -0.34
C ALA A 168 11.28 -2.87 -0.92
N VAL A 169 10.31 -2.37 -0.16
CA VAL A 169 9.39 -1.28 -0.55
C VAL A 169 9.63 -0.09 0.36
N ASP A 170 9.89 1.07 -0.24
CA ASP A 170 10.04 2.37 0.41
C ASP A 170 10.98 2.34 1.66
N PRO A 171 12.21 1.81 1.55
CA PRO A 171 13.11 1.66 2.69
C PRO A 171 13.45 3.03 3.32
N GLY A 172 13.38 3.11 4.66
CA GLY A 172 13.74 4.31 5.42
C GLY A 172 12.72 5.45 5.42
N MET A 173 11.59 5.30 4.71
CA MET A 173 10.46 6.24 4.76
C MET A 173 9.68 6.12 6.06
N TRP A 174 8.98 7.20 6.43
CA TRP A 174 7.98 7.17 7.51
C TRP A 174 6.71 6.47 7.06
N ASP A 175 6.04 5.82 7.99
CA ASP A 175 4.83 5.03 7.79
C ASP A 175 3.87 5.27 8.98
N ASN A 176 2.68 4.69 8.91
CA ASN A 176 1.80 4.60 10.08
C ASN A 176 2.50 3.81 11.21
N LEU A 177 1.96 3.84 12.43
CA LEU A 177 2.56 3.08 13.53
C LEU A 177 2.58 1.57 13.24
N VAL A 178 1.51 1.07 12.61
CA VAL A 178 1.38 -0.32 12.18
C VAL A 178 0.83 -0.32 10.76
N ALA A 179 1.48 -1.05 9.86
CA ALA A 179 1.08 -1.16 8.47
C ALA A 179 1.47 -2.51 7.86
N GLY A 180 0.49 -3.36 7.60
CA GLY A 180 0.70 -4.72 7.09
C GLY A 180 -0.05 -5.00 5.80
N GLY A 181 0.62 -5.67 4.86
CA GLY A 181 -0.05 -6.27 3.70
C GLY A 181 -0.88 -7.48 4.14
N MET A 182 -1.95 -7.78 3.41
CA MET A 182 -2.85 -8.88 3.77
C MET A 182 -2.55 -10.15 2.97
N PRO A 183 -2.06 -11.22 3.62
CA PRO A 183 -1.98 -12.54 3.01
C PRO A 183 -3.36 -13.03 2.57
N HIS A 184 -3.38 -13.92 1.58
CA HIS A 184 -4.58 -14.63 1.16
C HIS A 184 -5.31 -15.27 2.35
N GLY A 185 -6.63 -15.10 2.41
CA GLY A 185 -7.47 -15.65 3.47
C GLY A 185 -7.46 -14.85 4.78
N SER A 186 -6.74 -13.74 4.84
CA SER A 186 -6.71 -12.87 6.01
C SER A 186 -7.86 -11.87 6.01
N ASP A 187 -8.40 -11.58 7.18
CA ASP A 187 -9.31 -10.47 7.44
C ASP A 187 -8.50 -9.19 7.77
N PRO A 188 -8.93 -7.99 7.31
CA PRO A 188 -8.21 -6.75 7.59
C PRO A 188 -7.89 -6.52 9.08
N LEU A 189 -8.87 -6.70 9.97
CA LEU A 189 -8.66 -6.48 11.40
C LEU A 189 -7.74 -7.54 11.99
N ALA A 190 -7.90 -8.80 11.59
CA ALA A 190 -7.01 -9.88 12.03
C ALA A 190 -5.55 -9.64 11.59
N THR A 191 -5.33 -9.17 10.36
CA THR A 191 -4.01 -8.74 9.89
C THR A 191 -3.47 -7.63 10.77
N LEU A 192 -4.24 -6.56 11.00
CA LEU A 192 -3.78 -5.45 11.83
C LEU A 192 -3.39 -5.90 13.25
N VAL A 193 -4.20 -6.74 13.90
CA VAL A 193 -3.94 -7.17 15.29
C VAL A 193 -2.65 -7.99 15.39
N ARG A 194 -2.32 -8.81 14.38
CA ARG A 194 -1.03 -9.51 14.31
C ARG A 194 0.13 -8.51 14.20
N GLU A 195 0.03 -7.59 13.24
CA GLU A 195 1.07 -6.59 12.95
C GLU A 195 1.30 -5.62 14.13
N CYS A 196 0.25 -5.34 14.92
CA CYS A 196 0.35 -4.56 16.15
C CYS A 196 1.39 -5.12 17.13
N GLU A 197 1.40 -6.44 17.32
CA GLU A 197 2.36 -7.11 18.18
C GLU A 197 3.75 -7.16 17.53
N GLU A 198 3.83 -7.55 16.26
CA GLU A 198 5.09 -7.75 15.51
C GLU A 198 5.89 -6.45 15.29
N GLU A 199 5.25 -5.39 14.79
CA GLU A 199 5.96 -4.16 14.41
C GLU A 199 6.15 -3.18 15.59
N SER A 200 5.24 -3.22 16.56
CA SER A 200 5.11 -2.17 17.58
C SER A 200 4.96 -2.66 19.02
N GLY A 201 4.91 -3.98 19.26
CA GLY A 201 4.78 -4.54 20.61
C GLY A 201 3.47 -4.14 21.31
N ILE A 202 2.43 -3.82 20.55
CA ILE A 202 1.10 -3.50 21.07
C ILE A 202 0.42 -4.82 21.46
N PRO A 203 0.11 -5.03 22.75
CA PRO A 203 -0.49 -6.29 23.19
C PRO A 203 -1.94 -6.43 22.69
N PRO A 204 -2.45 -7.66 22.51
CA PRO A 204 -3.81 -7.90 22.03
C PRO A 204 -4.90 -7.17 22.83
N GLU A 205 -4.71 -7.01 24.13
CA GLU A 205 -5.63 -6.29 25.02
C GLU A 205 -5.79 -4.82 24.61
N LEU A 206 -4.69 -4.18 24.21
CA LEU A 206 -4.68 -2.81 23.72
C LEU A 206 -5.18 -2.75 22.27
N ALA A 207 -4.78 -3.69 21.42
CA ALA A 207 -5.21 -3.78 20.03
C ALA A 207 -6.74 -3.94 19.87
N ARG A 208 -7.44 -4.51 20.86
CA ARG A 208 -8.92 -4.56 20.90
C ARG A 208 -9.59 -3.18 20.88
N GLY A 209 -8.87 -2.12 21.23
CA GLY A 209 -9.36 -0.75 21.19
C GLY A 209 -9.37 -0.11 19.79
N VAL A 210 -8.91 -0.84 18.76
CA VAL A 210 -8.87 -0.35 17.39
C VAL A 210 -10.25 0.07 16.88
N GLN A 211 -10.29 1.18 16.16
CA GLN A 211 -11.48 1.74 15.54
C GLN A 211 -11.31 1.74 14.02
N ALA A 212 -12.25 1.13 13.30
CA ALA A 212 -12.25 1.13 11.84
C ALA A 212 -12.82 2.44 11.28
N HIS A 213 -12.18 2.98 10.24
CA HIS A 213 -12.54 4.26 9.63
C HIS A 213 -12.76 4.17 8.11
N GLY A 214 -12.87 2.97 7.57
CA GLY A 214 -13.19 2.72 6.16
C GLY A 214 -11.98 2.23 5.38
N MET A 215 -11.94 2.56 4.09
CA MET A 215 -10.91 2.11 3.16
C MET A 215 -10.53 3.24 2.21
N ILE A 216 -9.22 3.37 1.96
CA ILE A 216 -8.64 4.29 0.97
C ILE A 216 -8.02 3.45 -0.14
N GLU A 217 -8.37 3.76 -1.39
CA GLU A 217 -7.73 3.14 -2.55
C GLU A 217 -6.50 3.94 -2.98
N VAL A 218 -5.38 3.25 -3.14
CA VAL A 218 -4.14 3.78 -3.70
C VAL A 218 -3.92 3.14 -5.06
N LEU A 219 -4.00 3.94 -6.11
CA LEU A 219 -3.73 3.52 -7.49
C LEU A 219 -2.65 4.41 -8.10
N ARG A 220 -1.46 3.85 -8.34
CA ARG A 220 -0.33 4.60 -8.90
C ARG A 220 0.67 3.74 -9.67
N ASP A 221 1.38 4.39 -10.59
CA ASP A 221 2.51 3.82 -11.30
C ASP A 221 3.76 3.81 -10.42
N LEU A 222 4.52 2.72 -10.55
CA LEU A 222 5.78 2.47 -9.86
C LEU A 222 6.83 1.97 -10.85
N PRO A 223 8.14 2.17 -10.57
CA PRO A 223 9.19 1.58 -11.39
C PRO A 223 9.06 0.06 -11.54
N GLU A 224 8.60 -0.63 -10.50
CA GLU A 224 8.38 -2.09 -10.48
C GLU A 224 7.00 -2.54 -10.97
N GLY A 225 6.12 -1.62 -11.39
CA GLY A 225 4.80 -1.95 -11.93
C GLY A 225 3.70 -0.99 -11.47
N VAL A 226 2.64 -1.53 -10.85
CA VAL A 226 1.49 -0.75 -10.37
C VAL A 226 1.22 -1.10 -8.91
N GLN A 227 0.99 -0.10 -8.07
CA GLN A 227 0.31 -0.28 -6.80
C GLN A 227 -1.16 0.00 -7.03
N TRP A 228 -1.98 -1.04 -6.98
CA TRP A 228 -3.43 -0.94 -6.85
C TRP A 228 -3.81 -1.61 -5.54
N GLU A 229 -4.00 -0.82 -4.50
CA GLU A 229 -4.11 -1.31 -3.14
C GLU A 229 -5.28 -0.69 -2.42
N GLN A 230 -6.08 -1.52 -1.75
CA GLN A 230 -7.13 -1.09 -0.84
C GLN A 230 -6.59 -1.12 0.59
N VAL A 231 -6.43 0.06 1.16
CA VAL A 231 -5.87 0.28 2.50
C VAL A 231 -7.01 0.44 3.49
N TYR A 232 -7.21 -0.54 4.36
CA TYR A 232 -8.17 -0.49 5.46
C TYR A 232 -7.61 0.37 6.59
N VAL A 233 -8.40 1.38 6.98
CA VAL A 233 -7.96 2.47 7.85
C VAL A 233 -8.43 2.23 9.27
N TYR A 234 -7.49 2.32 10.20
CA TYR A 234 -7.75 2.16 11.62
C TYR A 234 -7.10 3.28 12.45
N ASP A 235 -7.71 3.56 13.59
CA ASP A 235 -7.10 4.36 14.65
C ASP A 235 -7.04 3.54 15.93
N LEU A 236 -6.00 3.78 16.74
CA LEU A 236 -5.91 3.28 18.10
C LEU A 236 -5.49 4.41 19.03
N LEU A 237 -6.29 4.68 20.05
CA LEU A 237 -5.90 5.56 21.15
C LEU A 237 -4.93 4.82 22.05
N LEU A 238 -3.71 5.36 22.17
CA LEU A 238 -2.64 4.81 22.96
C LEU A 238 -2.56 5.52 24.32
N PRO A 239 -2.29 4.78 25.41
CA PRO A 239 -1.96 5.40 26.69
C PRO A 239 -0.79 6.39 26.54
N PRO A 240 -0.80 7.54 27.24
CA PRO A 240 0.27 8.53 27.12
C PRO A 240 1.68 8.01 27.48
N ASP A 241 1.74 6.96 28.31
CA ASP A 241 2.94 6.28 28.78
C ASP A 241 3.31 5.05 27.93
N PHE A 242 2.50 4.68 26.94
CA PHE A 242 2.83 3.60 26.02
C PHE A 242 3.97 4.00 25.09
N ILE A 243 4.99 3.14 25.01
CA ILE A 243 6.12 3.29 24.10
C ILE A 243 6.14 2.05 23.19
N PRO A 244 5.97 2.21 21.87
CA PRO A 244 6.06 1.10 20.94
C PRO A 244 7.49 0.57 20.84
N HIS A 245 7.62 -0.74 20.66
CA HIS A 245 8.89 -1.44 20.52
C HIS A 245 8.86 -2.33 19.29
N ASN A 246 9.88 -2.21 18.44
CA ASN A 246 10.07 -3.13 17.32
C ASN A 246 10.43 -4.53 17.84
N GLN A 247 9.73 -5.58 17.38
CA GLN A 247 9.98 -6.97 17.77
C GLN A 247 10.63 -7.82 16.67
N ASP A 248 10.44 -7.48 15.40
CA ASP A 248 10.75 -8.35 14.25
C ASP A 248 11.85 -7.82 13.32
N GLY A 249 12.29 -6.57 13.49
CA GLY A 249 13.31 -5.94 12.65
C GLY A 249 12.75 -5.15 11.46
N GLU A 250 11.43 -5.09 11.29
CA GLU A 250 10.77 -4.41 10.18
C GLU A 250 10.73 -2.88 10.34
N VAL A 251 10.83 -2.39 11.58
CA VAL A 251 10.87 -0.97 11.94
C VAL A 251 12.25 -0.55 12.49
N SER A 252 12.82 0.54 11.97
CA SER A 252 14.10 1.08 12.47
C SER A 252 13.96 2.08 13.61
N GLU A 253 12.82 2.78 13.68
CA GLU A 253 12.57 3.83 14.67
C GLU A 253 11.06 4.01 14.85
N HIS A 254 10.61 4.17 16.09
CA HIS A 254 9.28 4.70 16.40
C HIS A 254 9.43 6.13 16.91
N ARG A 255 8.58 7.03 16.46
CA ARG A 255 8.63 8.44 16.87
C ARG A 255 7.24 8.98 17.18
N ARG A 256 7.09 9.58 18.37
CA ARG A 256 5.94 10.41 18.72
C ARG A 256 6.13 11.80 18.13
N VAL A 257 5.18 12.24 17.32
CA VAL A 257 5.26 13.46 16.54
C VAL A 257 3.97 14.26 16.72
N GLU A 258 4.11 15.52 17.12
CA GLU A 258 2.99 16.46 17.16
C GLU A 258 2.50 16.80 15.74
N VAL A 259 1.29 17.34 15.62
CA VAL A 259 0.64 17.57 14.32
C VAL A 259 1.46 18.46 13.39
N ALA A 260 2.02 19.59 13.86
CA ALA A 260 2.75 20.50 12.98
C ALA A 260 4.04 19.88 12.38
N PRO A 261 4.94 19.24 13.17
CA PRO A 261 6.06 18.49 12.59
C PRO A 261 5.62 17.32 11.69
N LEU A 262 4.50 16.66 11.98
CA LEU A 262 3.96 15.58 11.13
C LEU A 262 3.53 16.13 9.76
N LEU A 263 2.84 17.27 9.72
CA LEU A 263 2.49 17.95 8.48
C LEU A 263 3.74 18.36 7.68
N ALA A 264 4.83 18.73 8.35
CA ALA A 264 6.10 19.03 7.68
C ALA A 264 6.74 17.77 7.06
N ILE A 265 6.73 16.63 7.77
CA ILE A 265 7.19 15.33 7.24
C ILE A 265 6.40 14.94 5.99
N MET A 266 5.07 15.07 6.03
CA MET A 266 4.17 14.77 4.93
C MET A 266 4.39 15.73 3.75
N SER A 267 4.55 17.04 4.03
CA SER A 267 4.84 18.07 3.02
C SER A 267 6.15 17.81 2.29
N ALA A 268 7.16 17.29 3.00
CA ALA A 268 8.46 16.92 2.43
C ALA A 268 8.42 15.62 1.63
N GLY A 269 7.29 14.90 1.62
CA GLY A 269 7.17 13.61 0.94
C GLY A 269 7.98 12.49 1.58
N ALA A 270 8.33 12.63 2.87
CA ALA A 270 9.17 11.67 3.60
C ALA A 270 8.38 10.50 4.20
N MET A 271 7.04 10.55 4.13
CA MET A 271 6.13 9.48 4.52
C MET A 271 5.59 8.76 3.28
N THR A 272 5.36 7.46 3.37
CA THR A 272 4.78 6.66 2.27
C THR A 272 3.43 7.23 1.84
N VAL A 273 3.01 6.94 0.60
CA VAL A 273 1.81 7.57 0.01
C VAL A 273 0.54 7.14 0.75
N ASP A 274 0.37 5.82 0.93
CA ASP A 274 -0.67 5.20 1.74
C ASP A 274 -0.73 5.79 3.16
N ALA A 275 0.40 5.84 3.86
CA ALA A 275 0.44 6.33 5.23
C ALA A 275 0.17 7.83 5.34
N THR A 276 0.59 8.61 4.33
CA THR A 276 0.23 10.03 4.23
C THR A 276 -1.29 10.18 4.10
N LEU A 277 -1.94 9.38 3.25
CA LEU A 277 -3.40 9.44 3.04
C LEU A 277 -4.17 9.01 4.29
N VAL A 278 -3.76 7.90 4.92
CA VAL A 278 -4.32 7.39 6.18
C VAL A 278 -4.20 8.40 7.32
N THR A 279 -3.05 9.07 7.40
CA THR A 279 -2.81 10.11 8.40
C THR A 279 -3.65 11.35 8.13
N LEU A 280 -3.74 11.81 6.87
CA LEU A 280 -4.59 12.96 6.50
C LEU A 280 -6.05 12.72 6.85
N ASP A 281 -6.58 11.52 6.60
CA ASP A 281 -7.95 11.15 6.99
C ASP A 281 -8.16 11.33 8.50
N ALA A 282 -7.26 10.77 9.33
CA ALA A 282 -7.37 10.88 10.78
C ALA A 282 -7.25 12.31 11.30
N LEU A 283 -6.35 13.12 10.73
CA LEU A 283 -6.22 14.54 11.05
C LEU A 283 -7.48 15.32 10.65
N GLY A 284 -8.04 15.03 9.47
CA GLY A 284 -9.26 15.66 8.97
C GLY A 284 -10.48 15.35 9.83
N ARG A 285 -10.71 14.07 10.15
CA ARG A 285 -11.81 13.64 11.05
C ARG A 285 -11.75 14.28 12.44
N ARG A 286 -10.55 14.69 12.88
CA ARG A 286 -10.33 15.34 14.19
C ARG A 286 -10.25 16.86 14.14
N GLY A 287 -10.30 17.46 12.95
CA GLY A 287 -10.13 18.91 12.78
C GLY A 287 -8.72 19.41 13.12
N TRP A 288 -7.70 18.55 13.06
CA TRP A 288 -6.32 18.90 13.43
C TRP A 288 -5.51 19.55 12.30
N LEU A 289 -6.04 19.57 11.07
CA LEU A 289 -5.38 20.19 9.92
C LEU A 289 -5.28 21.73 10.03
N GLU A 290 -6.24 22.39 10.69
CA GLU A 290 -6.26 23.85 10.83
C GLU A 290 -5.36 24.35 11.98
N ALA A 291 -5.18 23.53 13.02
CA ALA A 291 -4.32 23.85 14.16
C ALA A 291 -2.82 23.93 13.79
N GLY A 292 -2.42 23.34 12.67
CA GLY A 292 -1.03 23.31 12.19
C GLY A 292 -0.62 24.44 11.24
N ASP A 293 -1.56 25.28 10.79
CA ASP A 293 -1.30 26.38 9.82
C ASP A 293 -1.05 27.74 10.51
N HIS A 294 -0.99 27.74 11.86
CA HIS A 294 -0.78 28.93 12.71
C HIS A 294 0.53 28.91 13.52
N GLY A 295 1.46 28.02 13.17
CA GLY A 295 2.80 27.89 13.77
C GLY A 295 3.90 28.56 12.96
#